data_AF-A0A1T5LJ09-F1
#
_entry.id   AF-A0A1T5LJ09-F1
#
_cell.length_a   1.000
_cell.length_b   1.000
_cell.length_c   1.000
_cell.angle_alpha   90.00
_cell.angle_beta   90.00
_cell.angle_gamma   90.00
#
_symmetry.space_group_name_H-M   'P 1'
#
loop_
_entity.id
_entity.type
_entity.pdbx_description
1 polymer ?
#
loop_
_entity_poly.entity_id
_entity_poly.type
_entity_poly.pdbx_seq_one_letter_code
_entity_poly.pdbx_strand_id
1 'polypeptide(L)'
;MKKRTISFVIFFMVLSSISLYIFNYIVTEQGIRKYKSILFSNNVKVEVNGDLLEFDMEPIIINNRTLVPFREILEVLDAQAKWDGSTGTITAIKGNMTITLQVNSEVAFINMEKTELDVSAVIVEGKTLVPVRFISEALRCKVDWDNETRTVVINKLSDDNNKDKEFVFRGITIGDSKDKVIKTLGEPMRQDLSKYGFKWYIYNEDYSKYIQVGIDDNKVVGIYTNASNWKSKKGIMVGTTRNEIRSNYSEPLSSIKKGNTIYNLENSKANTYLINNYYITLFYDIYNNDAVTAVLLVEKEIEEGFDSFFGRASKELKESYERQIFDLTNAIRSRFNKTPYIWDDSVSKVARRHSQDMADRNYFSHNNPEEKTPFDRMKENNLDFIMAGENIAAGQPSAIFAHECWMNSKGHRKNILGDFKKLGVGLYFGGTYHIYYTQNFFTPSK
;
A
#
# COMPACT_ATOMS: atom_id res chain seq x y z
N MET A 1 -10.20 14.78 82.39
CA MET A 1 -10.76 15.17 81.08
C MET A 1 -9.97 14.48 79.97
N LYS A 2 -10.67 13.74 79.09
CA LYS A 2 -10.38 13.35 77.68
C LYS A 2 -8.89 13.22 77.25
N LYS A 3 -8.38 12.15 76.63
CA LYS A 3 -8.94 10.99 75.89
C LYS A 3 -7.85 9.89 75.78
N ARG A 4 -8.31 8.64 75.72
CA ARG A 4 -7.56 7.36 75.56
C ARG A 4 -6.94 7.19 74.16
N THR A 5 -5.86 6.39 74.05
CA THR A 5 -5.67 5.17 73.20
C THR A 5 -4.33 4.50 73.60
N ILE A 6 -4.26 3.33 74.25
CA ILE A 6 -4.32 1.92 73.78
C ILE A 6 -3.20 1.50 72.81
N SER A 7 -2.37 0.57 73.30
CA SER A 7 -1.33 -0.25 72.64
C SER A 7 -1.81 -0.97 71.37
N PHE A 8 -0.87 -1.36 70.48
CA PHE A 8 -0.56 -2.77 70.19
C PHE A 8 0.58 -2.87 69.15
N VAL A 9 1.68 -3.46 69.57
CA VAL A 9 2.67 -4.12 68.71
C VAL A 9 2.06 -5.45 68.28
N ILE A 10 1.98 -5.78 66.98
CA ILE A 10 1.89 -7.15 66.45
C ILE A 10 2.18 -7.13 64.92
N PHE A 11 3.23 -7.88 64.54
CA PHE A 11 3.41 -8.64 63.29
C PHE A 11 3.26 -7.92 61.93
N PHE A 12 4.39 -7.40 61.43
CA PHE A 12 4.56 -7.00 60.03
C PHE A 12 5.49 -8.02 59.33
N MET A 13 4.93 -9.14 58.87
CA MET A 13 5.53 -10.01 57.84
C MET A 13 4.52 -11.10 57.48
N VAL A 14 4.45 -11.46 56.19
CA VAL A 14 3.54 -12.44 55.56
C VAL A 14 2.16 -11.87 55.14
N LEU A 15 2.13 -10.90 54.22
CA LEU A 15 0.91 -10.59 53.44
C LEU A 15 1.13 -10.39 51.93
N SER A 16 2.38 -10.46 51.41
CA SER A 16 2.63 -10.34 49.97
C SER A 16 2.51 -11.66 49.19
N SER A 17 2.68 -12.81 49.86
CA SER A 17 2.61 -14.14 49.21
C SER A 17 1.19 -14.74 49.20
N ILE A 18 0.33 -14.36 50.14
CA ILE A 18 -1.04 -14.86 50.24
C ILE A 18 -1.96 -14.18 49.20
N SER A 19 -1.71 -12.90 48.88
CA SER A 19 -2.42 -12.17 47.81
C SER A 19 -2.21 -12.79 46.43
N LEU A 20 -0.99 -13.24 46.11
CA LEU A 20 -0.67 -13.87 44.82
C LEU A 20 -1.30 -15.27 44.71
N TYR A 21 -1.33 -16.01 45.81
CA TYR A 21 -1.92 -17.34 45.86
C TYR A 21 -3.45 -17.31 45.76
N ILE A 22 -4.09 -16.32 46.42
CA ILE A 22 -5.54 -16.10 46.32
C ILE A 22 -5.93 -15.61 44.92
N PHE A 23 -5.12 -14.77 44.27
CA PHE A 23 -5.38 -14.34 42.89
C PHE A 23 -5.27 -15.51 41.89
N ASN A 24 -4.23 -16.34 41.98
CA ASN A 24 -4.10 -17.55 41.15
C ASN A 24 -5.23 -18.58 41.41
N TYR A 25 -5.70 -18.71 42.65
CA TYR A 25 -6.78 -19.65 43.03
C TYR A 25 -8.18 -19.16 42.61
N ILE A 26 -8.46 -17.85 42.68
CA ILE A 26 -9.75 -17.28 42.27
C ILE A 26 -9.90 -17.27 40.74
N VAL A 27 -8.82 -16.99 39.99
CA VAL A 27 -8.83 -17.05 38.51
C VAL A 27 -9.10 -18.48 38.02
N THR A 28 -8.60 -19.50 38.72
CA THR A 28 -8.87 -20.91 38.38
C THR A 28 -10.30 -21.32 38.70
N GLU A 29 -10.85 -21.08 39.90
CA GLU A 29 -12.21 -21.53 40.24
C GLU A 29 -13.33 -20.81 39.45
N GLN A 30 -13.21 -19.49 39.19
CA GLN A 30 -14.21 -18.77 38.39
C GLN A 30 -14.16 -19.14 36.90
N GLY A 31 -12.95 -19.35 36.35
CA GLY A 31 -12.79 -19.88 35.00
C GLY A 31 -13.33 -21.32 34.87
N ILE A 32 -12.99 -22.19 35.83
CA ILE A 32 -13.45 -23.59 35.85
C ILE A 32 -14.97 -23.68 35.98
N ARG A 33 -15.63 -22.84 36.77
CA ARG A 33 -17.10 -22.86 36.91
C ARG A 33 -17.84 -22.37 35.66
N LYS A 34 -17.29 -21.42 34.89
CA LYS A 34 -17.92 -20.95 33.63
C LYS A 34 -17.84 -22.01 32.52
N TYR A 35 -16.83 -22.89 32.55
CA TYR A 35 -16.56 -23.86 31.48
C TYR A 35 -16.73 -25.33 31.88
N LYS A 36 -17.26 -25.62 33.07
CA LYS A 36 -17.42 -27.01 33.58
C LYS A 36 -18.42 -27.88 32.80
N SER A 37 -19.11 -27.35 31.80
CA SER A 37 -20.09 -28.10 30.99
C SER A 37 -19.73 -28.25 29.50
N ILE A 38 -18.51 -27.93 29.06
CA ILE A 38 -18.12 -28.08 27.65
C ILE A 38 -16.69 -28.63 27.54
N LEU A 39 -16.54 -29.93 27.77
CA LEU A 39 -15.41 -30.71 27.24
C LEU A 39 -15.94 -31.58 26.11
N PHE A 40 -16.13 -30.98 24.94
CA PHE A 40 -16.16 -31.72 23.69
C PHE A 40 -14.79 -31.57 23.03
N SER A 41 -13.87 -32.47 23.40
CA SER A 41 -12.73 -32.81 22.55
C SER A 41 -13.28 -33.49 21.29
N ASN A 42 -13.54 -32.69 20.26
CA ASN A 42 -13.98 -33.17 18.96
C ASN A 42 -12.92 -32.82 17.90
N ASN A 43 -11.73 -33.40 18.04
CA ASN A 43 -10.72 -33.62 16.99
C ASN A 43 -10.61 -32.44 15.99
N VAL A 44 -10.42 -31.22 16.51
CA VAL A 44 -10.32 -30.01 15.68
C VAL A 44 -8.88 -29.84 15.26
N LYS A 45 -8.66 -29.67 13.97
CA LYS A 45 -7.34 -29.47 13.38
C LYS A 45 -7.13 -28.01 13.03
N VAL A 46 -5.87 -27.59 12.95
CA VAL A 46 -5.50 -26.30 12.39
C VAL A 46 -4.48 -26.54 11.31
N GLU A 47 -4.73 -25.99 10.14
CA GLU A 47 -3.82 -26.02 9.00
C GLU A 47 -3.35 -24.59 8.73
N VAL A 48 -2.06 -24.39 8.50
CA VAL A 48 -1.50 -23.10 8.08
C VAL A 48 -0.79 -23.28 6.75
N ASN A 49 -1.25 -22.62 5.69
CA ASN A 49 -0.70 -22.71 4.33
C ASN A 49 -0.57 -24.16 3.79
N GLY A 50 -1.51 -25.06 4.12
CA GLY A 50 -1.44 -26.46 3.71
C GLY A 50 -0.76 -27.40 4.72
N ASP A 51 -0.02 -26.84 5.69
CA ASP A 51 0.68 -27.65 6.69
C ASP A 51 -0.18 -27.81 7.95
N LEU A 52 -0.44 -29.06 8.32
CA LEU A 52 -1.16 -29.38 9.55
C LEU A 52 -0.30 -29.02 10.77
N LEU A 53 -0.84 -28.17 11.64
CA LEU A 53 -0.16 -27.71 12.85
C LEU A 53 -0.44 -28.66 14.01
N GLU A 54 0.64 -29.16 14.61
CA GLU A 54 0.61 -29.91 15.87
C GLU A 54 0.69 -28.95 17.06
N PHE A 55 -0.09 -29.22 18.10
CA PHE A 55 -0.09 -28.45 19.34
C PHE A 55 0.23 -29.34 20.53
N ASP A 56 1.00 -28.81 21.48
CA ASP A 56 1.21 -29.45 22.79
C ASP A 56 -0.11 -29.65 23.56
N MET A 57 -1.10 -28.80 23.29
CA MET A 57 -2.45 -28.90 23.81
C MET A 57 -3.43 -28.76 22.66
N GLU A 58 -4.30 -29.77 22.50
CA GLU A 58 -5.26 -29.82 21.42
C GLU A 58 -6.17 -28.58 21.36
N PRO A 59 -6.47 -28.06 20.16
CA PRO A 59 -7.47 -27.01 19.98
C PRO A 59 -8.83 -27.40 20.57
N ILE A 60 -9.50 -26.44 21.21
CA ILE A 60 -10.81 -26.64 21.82
C ILE A 60 -11.86 -25.72 21.20
N ILE A 61 -13.14 -26.09 21.32
CA ILE A 61 -14.25 -25.23 20.93
C ILE A 61 -14.98 -24.72 22.17
N ILE A 62 -15.10 -23.39 22.29
CA ILE A 62 -15.90 -22.72 23.30
C ILE A 62 -16.84 -21.75 22.58
N ASN A 63 -18.14 -21.80 22.88
CA ASN A 63 -19.16 -20.92 22.26
C ASN A 63 -19.09 -20.87 20.72
N ASN A 64 -18.90 -22.03 20.08
CA ASN A 64 -18.77 -22.15 18.62
C ASN A 64 -17.58 -21.35 18.02
N ARG A 65 -16.52 -21.19 18.81
CA ARG A 65 -15.24 -20.61 18.40
C ARG A 65 -14.12 -21.55 18.78
N THR A 66 -13.17 -21.74 17.85
CA THR A 66 -11.97 -22.54 18.10
C THR A 66 -10.93 -21.69 18.83
N LEU A 67 -10.41 -22.22 19.93
CA LEU A 67 -9.32 -21.65 20.68
C LEU A 67 -8.09 -22.55 20.59
N VAL A 68 -6.92 -21.93 20.46
CA VAL A 68 -5.64 -22.61 20.25
C VAL A 68 -4.58 -22.06 21.21
N PRO A 69 -3.54 -22.85 21.55
CA PRO A 69 -2.38 -22.35 22.28
C PRO A 69 -1.75 -21.13 21.61
N PHE A 70 -1.67 -20.03 22.35
CA PHE A 70 -1.35 -18.72 21.76
C PHE A 70 0.08 -18.63 21.22
N ARG A 71 1.04 -19.33 21.83
CA ARG A 71 2.46 -19.19 21.47
C ARG A 71 2.72 -19.86 20.14
N GLU A 72 2.25 -21.10 20.03
CA GLU A 72 2.38 -21.99 18.89
C GLU A 72 1.73 -21.36 17.65
N ILE A 73 0.49 -20.84 17.77
CA ILE A 73 -0.15 -20.16 16.63
C ILE A 73 0.56 -18.85 16.25
N LEU A 74 1.00 -18.03 17.21
CA LEU A 74 1.64 -16.74 16.90
C LEU A 74 3.01 -16.93 16.25
N GLU A 75 3.80 -17.89 16.73
CA GLU A 75 5.08 -18.25 16.14
C GLU A 75 4.91 -18.72 14.70
N VAL A 76 3.95 -19.63 14.47
CA VAL A 76 3.62 -20.08 13.12
C VAL A 76 3.14 -18.91 12.27
N LEU A 77 2.44 -17.91 12.79
CA LEU A 77 1.99 -16.74 12.03
C LEU A 77 3.03 -15.61 11.91
N ASP A 78 4.31 -15.89 12.17
CA ASP A 78 5.43 -14.96 12.08
C ASP A 78 5.29 -13.74 13.01
N ALA A 79 4.65 -13.93 14.17
CA ALA A 79 4.45 -12.90 15.19
C ALA A 79 5.20 -13.25 16.49
N GLN A 80 5.85 -12.26 17.09
CA GLN A 80 6.46 -12.41 18.40
C GLN A 80 5.38 -12.48 19.48
N ALA A 81 5.42 -13.52 20.32
CA ALA A 81 4.48 -13.73 21.41
C ALA A 81 5.06 -13.34 22.78
N LYS A 82 4.37 -12.45 23.52
CA LYS A 82 4.67 -12.06 24.90
C LYS A 82 3.51 -12.40 25.83
N TRP A 83 3.83 -12.77 27.06
CA TRP A 83 2.87 -13.08 28.12
C TRP A 83 3.24 -12.34 29.39
N ASP A 84 2.28 -11.60 29.97
CA ASP A 84 2.37 -11.02 31.30
C ASP A 84 1.53 -11.83 32.28
N GLY A 85 2.20 -12.59 33.15
CA GLY A 85 1.54 -13.44 34.14
C GLY A 85 0.89 -12.68 35.30
N SER A 86 1.21 -11.40 35.51
CA SER A 86 0.62 -10.60 36.58
C SER A 86 -0.78 -10.09 36.22
N THR A 87 -0.98 -9.77 34.94
CA THR A 87 -2.25 -9.26 34.41
C THR A 87 -3.02 -10.28 33.58
N GLY A 88 -2.38 -11.37 33.16
CA GLY A 88 -2.94 -12.33 32.23
C GLY A 88 -3.02 -11.79 30.80
N THR A 89 -2.05 -10.97 30.39
CA THR A 89 -2.05 -10.27 29.10
C THR A 89 -1.19 -10.98 28.06
N ILE A 90 -1.79 -11.29 26.91
CA ILE A 90 -1.11 -11.74 25.69
C ILE A 90 -0.79 -10.50 24.85
N THR A 91 0.44 -10.40 24.34
CA THR A 91 0.80 -9.40 23.31
C THR A 91 1.46 -10.10 22.12
N ALA A 92 0.87 -9.92 20.94
CA ALA A 92 1.44 -10.35 19.66
C ALA A 92 2.02 -9.14 18.92
N ILE A 93 3.22 -9.28 18.37
CA ILE A 93 3.90 -8.21 17.61
C ILE A 93 4.34 -8.75 16.25
N LYS A 94 3.90 -8.13 15.16
CA LYS A 94 4.31 -8.44 13.78
C LYS A 94 4.50 -7.13 13.00
N GLY A 95 5.74 -6.79 12.66
CA GLY A 95 6.05 -5.50 12.05
C GLY A 95 5.65 -4.34 12.97
N ASN A 96 4.83 -3.40 12.47
CA ASN A 96 4.25 -2.30 13.25
C ASN A 96 2.96 -2.68 13.99
N MET A 97 2.45 -3.89 13.79
CA MET A 97 1.18 -4.33 14.34
C MET A 97 1.37 -4.90 15.74
N THR A 98 0.61 -4.36 16.70
CA THR A 98 0.56 -4.85 18.08
C THR A 98 -0.86 -5.25 18.42
N ILE A 99 -1.05 -6.50 18.81
CA ILE A 99 -2.34 -7.04 19.26
C ILE A 99 -2.23 -7.39 20.73
N THR A 100 -3.15 -6.90 21.55
CA THR A 100 -3.18 -7.16 22.99
C THR A 100 -4.51 -7.76 23.40
N LEU A 101 -4.47 -8.88 24.12
CA LEU A 101 -5.63 -9.56 24.68
C LEU A 101 -5.40 -9.82 26.17
N GLN A 102 -6.46 -9.84 26.97
CA GLN A 102 -6.39 -10.24 28.37
C GLN A 102 -7.29 -11.45 28.60
N VAL A 103 -6.81 -12.40 29.40
CA VAL A 103 -7.60 -13.58 29.79
C VAL A 103 -8.89 -13.15 30.49
N ASN A 104 -10.00 -13.81 30.15
CA ASN A 104 -11.35 -13.54 30.62
C ASN A 104 -11.91 -12.14 30.27
N SER A 105 -11.27 -11.42 29.34
CA SER A 105 -11.77 -10.18 28.75
C SER A 105 -12.30 -10.44 27.34
N GLU A 106 -13.48 -9.94 27.02
CA GLU A 106 -14.05 -9.90 25.66
C GLU A 106 -13.58 -8.65 24.88
N VAL A 107 -12.62 -7.90 25.43
CA VAL A 107 -12.02 -6.74 24.81
C VAL A 107 -10.56 -7.02 24.48
N ALA A 108 -10.19 -6.75 23.23
CA ALA A 108 -8.83 -6.75 22.72
C ALA A 108 -8.46 -5.35 22.17
N PHE A 109 -7.17 -5.16 21.89
CA PHE A 109 -6.67 -3.96 21.23
C PHE A 109 -5.80 -4.32 20.04
N ILE A 110 -6.03 -3.66 18.89
CA ILE A 110 -5.18 -3.73 17.71
C ILE A 110 -4.61 -2.32 17.49
N ASN A 111 -3.30 -2.15 17.59
CA ASN A 111 -2.63 -0.84 17.49
C ASN A 111 -3.23 0.23 18.41
N MET A 112 -3.60 -0.17 19.64
CA MET A 112 -4.27 0.64 20.67
C MET A 112 -5.76 0.94 20.41
N GLU A 113 -6.32 0.53 19.26
CA GLU A 113 -7.75 0.65 19.00
C GLU A 113 -8.51 -0.53 19.63
N LYS A 114 -9.62 -0.23 20.30
CA LYS A 114 -10.45 -1.22 21.00
C LYS A 114 -11.22 -2.10 20.00
N THR A 115 -11.21 -3.41 20.20
CA THR A 115 -11.98 -4.40 19.42
C THR A 115 -12.67 -5.39 20.35
N GLU A 116 -13.88 -5.81 20.02
CA GLU A 116 -14.64 -6.81 20.77
C GLU A 116 -14.38 -8.23 20.24
N LEU A 117 -14.38 -9.21 21.14
CA LEU A 117 -14.16 -10.61 20.86
C LEU A 117 -15.46 -11.40 21.04
N ASP A 118 -15.74 -12.31 20.12
CA ASP A 118 -16.85 -13.27 20.26
C ASP A 118 -16.64 -14.24 21.44
N VAL A 119 -15.37 -14.49 21.79
CA VAL A 119 -14.99 -15.31 22.95
C VAL A 119 -13.68 -14.78 23.51
N SER A 120 -13.59 -14.66 24.84
CA SER A 120 -12.37 -14.24 25.52
C SER A 120 -11.26 -15.30 25.43
N ALA A 121 -10.01 -14.88 25.53
CA ALA A 121 -8.90 -15.80 25.82
C ALA A 121 -9.11 -16.46 27.19
N VAL A 122 -8.70 -17.72 27.33
CA VAL A 122 -8.89 -18.52 28.56
C VAL A 122 -7.61 -19.25 28.94
N ILE A 123 -7.52 -19.66 30.21
CA ILE A 123 -6.48 -20.57 30.68
C ILE A 123 -7.12 -21.92 30.94
N VAL A 124 -6.61 -22.96 30.29
CA VAL A 124 -7.04 -24.35 30.47
C VAL A 124 -5.79 -25.19 30.67
N GLU A 125 -5.75 -25.99 31.74
CA GLU A 125 -4.60 -26.84 32.09
C GLU A 125 -3.24 -26.10 32.11
N GLY A 126 -3.25 -24.83 32.52
CA GLY A 126 -2.05 -24.00 32.60
C GLY A 126 -1.56 -23.43 31.25
N LYS A 127 -2.21 -23.76 30.13
CA LYS A 127 -1.95 -23.15 28.81
C LYS A 127 -2.95 -22.03 28.55
N THR A 128 -2.46 -20.94 27.96
CA THR A 128 -3.31 -19.82 27.53
C THR A 128 -3.78 -20.05 26.11
N LEU A 129 -5.09 -20.10 25.92
CA LEU A 129 -5.76 -20.35 24.66
C LEU A 129 -6.40 -19.05 24.15
N VAL A 130 -6.23 -18.77 22.86
CA VAL A 130 -6.73 -17.57 22.20
C VAL A 130 -7.66 -17.93 21.04
N PRO A 131 -8.65 -17.08 20.70
CA PRO A 131 -9.52 -17.33 19.55
C PRO A 131 -8.70 -17.30 18.26
N VAL A 132 -8.60 -18.44 17.58
CA VAL A 132 -7.69 -18.60 16.44
C VAL A 132 -8.04 -17.67 15.29
N ARG A 133 -9.34 -17.49 15.01
CA ARG A 133 -9.82 -16.62 13.95
C ARG A 133 -9.43 -15.16 14.19
N PHE A 134 -9.73 -14.64 15.38
CA PHE A 134 -9.42 -13.27 15.75
C PHE A 134 -7.91 -12.99 15.62
N ILE A 135 -7.07 -13.84 16.22
CA ILE A 135 -5.60 -13.66 16.15
C ILE A 135 -5.10 -13.72 14.71
N SER A 136 -5.59 -14.68 13.92
CA SER A 136 -5.11 -14.88 12.56
C SER A 136 -5.56 -13.76 11.63
N GLU A 137 -6.81 -13.34 11.69
CA GLU A 137 -7.35 -12.22 10.90
C GLU A 137 -6.72 -10.89 11.31
N ALA A 138 -6.53 -10.65 12.62
CA ALA A 138 -5.81 -9.49 13.11
C ALA A 138 -4.36 -9.48 12.61
N LEU A 139 -3.73 -10.65 12.44
CA LEU A 139 -2.41 -10.80 11.82
C LEU A 139 -2.42 -10.84 10.27
N ARG A 140 -3.54 -10.42 9.65
CA ARG A 140 -3.76 -10.39 8.20
C ARG A 140 -3.65 -11.77 7.54
N CYS A 141 -4.31 -12.76 8.11
CA CYS A 141 -4.47 -14.08 7.49
C CYS A 141 -5.94 -14.32 7.14
N LYS A 142 -6.19 -15.07 6.07
CA LYS A 142 -7.55 -15.57 5.76
C LYS A 142 -7.81 -16.83 6.58
N VAL A 143 -8.99 -16.93 7.18
CA VAL A 143 -9.39 -18.08 7.99
C VAL A 143 -10.69 -18.67 7.45
N ASP A 144 -10.64 -19.93 7.05
CA ASP A 144 -11.79 -20.71 6.62
C ASP A 144 -12.04 -21.89 7.60
N TRP A 145 -13.24 -22.46 7.54
CA TRP A 145 -13.61 -23.66 8.31
C TRP A 145 -13.99 -24.78 7.33
N ASP A 146 -13.25 -25.88 7.37
CA ASP A 146 -13.63 -27.11 6.70
C ASP A 146 -14.48 -27.97 7.66
N ASN A 147 -15.75 -28.14 7.30
CA ASN A 147 -16.69 -28.90 8.12
C ASN A 147 -16.54 -30.42 7.98
N GLU A 148 -16.04 -30.92 6.85
CA GLU A 148 -15.84 -32.36 6.63
C GLU A 148 -14.67 -32.86 7.47
N THR A 149 -13.57 -32.12 7.47
CA THR A 149 -12.35 -32.50 8.19
C THR A 149 -12.25 -31.89 9.59
N ARG A 150 -13.19 -30.98 9.94
CA ARG A 150 -13.20 -30.19 11.18
C ARG A 150 -11.90 -29.40 11.38
N THR A 151 -11.45 -28.75 10.30
CA THR A 151 -10.16 -28.07 10.23
C THR A 151 -10.35 -26.56 10.13
N VAL A 152 -9.65 -25.81 10.97
CA VAL A 152 -9.43 -24.37 10.77
C VAL A 152 -8.33 -24.22 9.73
N VAL A 153 -8.66 -23.70 8.55
CA VAL A 153 -7.71 -23.49 7.47
C VAL A 153 -7.27 -22.03 7.47
N ILE A 154 -6.00 -21.80 7.77
CA ILE A 154 -5.40 -20.47 7.85
C ILE A 154 -4.46 -20.30 6.67
N ASN A 155 -4.75 -19.30 5.84
CA ASN A 155 -3.86 -18.91 4.77
C ASN A 155 -3.21 -17.60 5.17
N LYS A 156 -1.90 -17.65 5.49
CA LYS A 156 -1.13 -16.43 5.65
C LYS A 156 -1.15 -15.68 4.33
N LEU A 157 -1.22 -14.37 4.42
CA LEU A 157 -0.81 -13.51 3.33
C LEU A 157 0.73 -13.50 3.33
N SER A 158 1.35 -14.61 2.91
CA SER A 158 2.79 -14.72 2.76
C SER A 158 3.18 -14.55 1.30
N ASP A 159 4.21 -13.72 1.10
CA ASP A 159 4.96 -13.52 -0.14
C ASP A 159 5.03 -14.82 -0.95
N ASP A 160 4.31 -14.85 -2.07
CA ASP A 160 4.21 -15.99 -2.97
C ASP A 160 5.63 -16.39 -3.43
N ASN A 161 6.16 -17.45 -2.83
CA ASN A 161 7.49 -17.97 -3.08
C ASN A 161 7.55 -18.61 -4.47
N ASN A 162 7.76 -17.75 -5.45
CA ASN A 162 8.81 -17.92 -6.45
C ASN A 162 8.63 -19.04 -7.49
N LYS A 163 7.40 -19.49 -7.80
CA LYS A 163 7.18 -20.35 -8.98
C LYS A 163 6.33 -19.73 -10.09
N ASP A 164 5.37 -18.84 -9.81
CA ASP A 164 4.46 -18.31 -10.84
C ASP A 164 4.25 -16.78 -10.78
N LYS A 165 5.32 -16.00 -10.58
CA LYS A 165 5.27 -14.54 -10.62
C LYS A 165 5.04 -14.04 -12.06
N GLU A 166 3.78 -13.72 -12.39
CA GLU A 166 3.35 -13.31 -13.74
C GLU A 166 4.13 -12.09 -14.27
N PHE A 167 4.40 -11.10 -13.42
CA PHE A 167 5.13 -9.90 -13.77
C PHE A 167 6.41 -9.77 -12.96
N VAL A 168 7.55 -9.73 -13.64
CA VAL A 168 8.87 -9.49 -13.06
C VAL A 168 9.57 -8.43 -13.89
N PHE A 169 9.98 -7.34 -13.23
CA PHE A 169 10.62 -6.19 -13.87
C PHE A 169 12.03 -6.07 -13.35
N ARG A 170 13.03 -6.32 -14.21
CA ARG A 170 14.45 -6.25 -13.84
C ARG A 170 14.78 -7.10 -12.59
N GLY A 171 14.13 -8.24 -12.42
CA GLY A 171 14.31 -9.15 -11.28
C GLY A 171 13.48 -8.82 -10.02
N ILE A 172 12.67 -7.75 -10.08
CA ILE A 172 11.82 -7.28 -8.99
C ILE A 172 10.33 -7.56 -9.29
N THR A 173 9.57 -7.89 -8.27
CA THR A 173 8.12 -8.05 -8.32
C THR A 173 7.45 -7.59 -7.02
N ILE A 174 6.12 -7.57 -6.99
CA ILE A 174 5.35 -7.32 -5.76
C ILE A 174 5.71 -8.38 -4.69
N GLY A 175 5.79 -7.96 -3.43
CA GLY A 175 6.14 -8.78 -2.26
C GLY A 175 7.64 -8.99 -2.05
N ASP A 176 8.51 -8.60 -2.99
CA ASP A 176 9.96 -8.66 -2.77
C ASP A 176 10.38 -7.70 -1.63
N SER A 177 11.43 -8.03 -0.89
CA SER A 177 11.94 -7.15 0.16
C SER A 177 12.69 -5.95 -0.41
N LYS A 178 12.69 -4.83 0.32
CA LYS A 178 13.51 -3.65 0.01
C LYS A 178 14.99 -4.03 -0.18
N ASP A 179 15.53 -4.89 0.67
CA ASP A 179 16.93 -5.31 0.57
C ASP A 179 17.22 -6.06 -0.73
N LYS A 180 16.27 -6.89 -1.20
CA LYS A 180 16.38 -7.50 -2.53
C LYS A 180 16.38 -6.44 -3.62
N VAL A 181 15.51 -5.43 -3.53
CA VAL A 181 15.47 -4.31 -4.49
C VAL A 181 16.81 -3.59 -4.56
N ILE A 182 17.38 -3.21 -3.42
CA ILE A 182 18.68 -2.52 -3.35
C ILE A 182 19.81 -3.43 -3.88
N LYS A 183 19.80 -4.72 -3.53
CA LYS A 183 20.80 -5.68 -4.02
C LYS A 183 20.74 -5.88 -5.53
N THR A 184 19.54 -5.85 -6.12
CA THR A 184 19.33 -6.13 -7.55
C THR A 184 19.44 -4.88 -8.43
N LEU A 185 18.93 -3.74 -7.97
CA LEU A 185 18.87 -2.51 -8.76
C LEU A 185 19.88 -1.44 -8.33
N GLY A 186 20.49 -1.59 -7.16
CA GLY A 186 21.29 -0.54 -6.51
C GLY A 186 20.45 0.41 -5.65
N GLU A 187 21.09 1.45 -5.15
CA GLU A 187 20.41 2.55 -4.45
C GLU A 187 19.54 3.34 -5.45
N PRO A 188 18.34 3.78 -5.04
CA PRO A 188 17.51 4.62 -5.90
C PRO A 188 18.14 6.01 -6.03
N MET A 189 17.95 6.64 -7.17
CA MET A 189 18.38 8.03 -7.39
C MET A 189 17.57 9.02 -6.55
N ARG A 190 16.32 8.66 -6.23
CA ARG A 190 15.40 9.48 -5.45
C ARG A 190 14.30 8.63 -4.82
N GLN A 191 13.72 9.12 -3.74
CA GLN A 191 12.51 8.57 -3.14
C GLN A 191 11.39 9.61 -3.22
N ASP A 192 10.26 9.22 -3.79
CA ASP A 192 9.13 10.10 -4.06
C ASP A 192 7.88 9.62 -3.32
N LEU A 193 7.13 10.52 -2.68
CA LEU A 193 5.88 10.18 -2.03
C LEU A 193 4.82 9.77 -3.06
N SER A 194 4.10 8.67 -2.79
CA SER A 194 2.95 8.23 -3.59
C SER A 194 1.64 8.79 -3.04
N LYS A 195 0.54 8.71 -3.82
CA LYS A 195 -0.79 9.06 -3.30
C LYS A 195 -1.23 8.17 -2.14
N TYR A 196 -0.70 6.95 -2.07
CA TYR A 196 -1.07 5.92 -1.09
C TYR A 196 -0.31 6.08 0.24
N GLY A 197 0.71 6.95 0.30
CA GLY A 197 1.54 7.17 1.49
C GLY A 197 2.89 6.44 1.46
N PHE A 198 3.04 5.36 0.68
CA PHE A 198 4.33 4.70 0.48
C PHE A 198 5.30 5.54 -0.37
N LYS A 199 6.58 5.14 -0.40
CA LYS A 199 7.62 5.81 -1.20
C LYS A 199 7.94 5.05 -2.48
N TRP A 200 7.93 5.74 -3.60
CA TRP A 200 8.50 5.28 -4.87
C TRP A 200 10.02 5.45 -4.86
N TYR A 201 10.74 4.35 -5.01
CA TYR A 201 12.18 4.31 -5.22
C TYR A 201 12.41 4.47 -6.72
N ILE A 202 12.96 5.61 -7.13
CA ILE A 202 13.08 6.02 -8.53
C ILE A 202 14.44 5.59 -9.09
N TYR A 203 14.43 4.80 -10.16
CA TYR A 203 15.61 4.35 -10.89
C TYR A 203 15.61 4.95 -12.30
N ASN A 204 16.19 6.15 -12.42
CA ASN A 204 16.18 6.98 -13.63
C ASN A 204 17.58 7.30 -14.18
N GLU A 205 18.63 6.58 -13.75
CA GLU A 205 20.00 6.74 -14.28
C GLU A 205 20.08 6.43 -15.78
N ASP A 206 19.36 5.38 -16.19
CA ASP A 206 19.21 4.94 -17.57
C ASP A 206 17.72 4.88 -17.90
N TYR A 207 17.23 5.93 -18.57
CA TYR A 207 15.83 6.08 -18.95
C TYR A 207 15.32 4.95 -19.85
N SER A 208 16.18 4.23 -20.57
CA SER A 208 15.78 3.05 -21.35
C SER A 208 15.38 1.86 -20.47
N LYS A 209 15.73 1.89 -19.19
CA LYS A 209 15.44 0.89 -18.16
C LYS A 209 14.67 1.50 -16.98
N TYR A 210 13.99 2.63 -17.21
CA TYR A 210 13.27 3.37 -16.18
C TYR A 210 12.29 2.47 -15.42
N ILE A 211 12.35 2.52 -14.09
CA ILE A 211 11.43 1.84 -13.19
C ILE A 211 11.28 2.66 -11.92
N GLN A 212 10.07 2.66 -11.36
CA GLN A 212 9.84 3.11 -9.99
C GLN A 212 9.24 1.98 -9.18
N VAL A 213 9.81 1.72 -8.00
CA VAL A 213 9.43 0.60 -7.12
C VAL A 213 8.84 1.18 -5.83
N GLY A 214 7.57 0.91 -5.56
CA GLY A 214 6.86 1.37 -4.38
C GLY A 214 7.21 0.47 -3.20
N ILE A 215 7.79 1.05 -2.16
CA ILE A 215 8.17 0.34 -0.94
C ILE A 215 7.31 0.83 0.21
N ASP A 216 6.64 -0.11 0.87
CA ASP A 216 5.97 0.08 2.15
C ASP A 216 6.32 -1.07 3.10
N ASP A 217 6.53 -0.79 4.38
CA ASP A 217 6.96 -1.77 5.40
C ASP A 217 8.08 -2.73 4.93
N ASN A 218 9.12 -2.19 4.28
CA ASN A 218 10.24 -2.92 3.67
C ASN A 218 9.86 -3.97 2.61
N LYS A 219 8.66 -3.89 2.02
CA LYS A 219 8.20 -4.74 0.92
C LYS A 219 7.84 -3.93 -0.30
N VAL A 220 7.95 -4.56 -1.47
CA VAL A 220 7.50 -4.00 -2.74
C VAL A 220 5.99 -4.10 -2.84
N VAL A 221 5.31 -2.96 -2.80
CA VAL A 221 3.84 -2.86 -2.86
C VAL A 221 3.34 -2.18 -4.14
N GLY A 222 4.26 -1.68 -4.97
CA GLY A 222 3.92 -1.13 -6.28
C GLY A 222 5.09 -1.16 -7.24
N ILE A 223 4.82 -1.22 -8.55
CA ILE A 223 5.83 -1.10 -9.60
C ILE A 223 5.23 -0.32 -10.76
N TYR A 224 5.94 0.68 -11.28
CA TYR A 224 5.62 1.25 -12.57
C TYR A 224 6.83 1.25 -13.49
N THR A 225 6.59 0.95 -14.77
CA THR A 225 7.57 1.16 -15.83
C THR A 225 6.88 1.43 -17.17
N ASN A 226 7.46 2.33 -17.95
CA ASN A 226 7.17 2.51 -19.37
C ASN A 226 8.36 2.08 -20.26
N ALA A 227 9.40 1.47 -19.68
CA ALA A 227 10.50 0.90 -20.42
C ALA A 227 10.01 -0.31 -21.24
N SER A 228 10.68 -0.64 -22.34
CA SER A 228 10.28 -1.74 -23.22
C SER A 228 10.97 -3.07 -22.90
N ASN A 229 11.87 -3.09 -21.93
CA ASN A 229 12.75 -4.22 -21.60
C ASN A 229 12.12 -5.17 -20.55
N TRP A 230 10.85 -5.51 -20.71
CA TRP A 230 10.16 -6.49 -19.87
C TRP A 230 9.16 -7.29 -20.70
N LYS A 231 8.86 -8.50 -20.22
CA LYS A 231 7.84 -9.37 -20.77
C LYS A 231 7.26 -10.20 -19.62
N SER A 232 5.94 -10.21 -19.50
CA SER A 232 5.23 -11.04 -18.52
C SER A 232 5.35 -12.53 -18.87
N LYS A 233 5.03 -13.40 -17.92
CA LYS A 233 5.08 -14.86 -18.13
C LYS A 233 4.15 -15.31 -19.26
N LYS A 234 2.95 -14.72 -19.36
CA LYS A 234 2.00 -14.95 -20.48
C LYS A 234 2.28 -14.08 -21.72
N GLY A 235 3.39 -13.36 -21.74
CA GLY A 235 3.90 -12.70 -22.93
C GLY A 235 3.42 -11.27 -23.18
N ILE A 236 2.76 -10.63 -22.20
CA ILE A 236 2.46 -9.19 -22.30
C ILE A 236 3.78 -8.42 -22.25
N MET A 237 3.94 -7.48 -23.16
CA MET A 237 5.06 -6.54 -23.19
C MET A 237 4.63 -5.24 -23.84
N VAL A 238 5.50 -4.23 -23.83
CA VAL A 238 5.30 -3.03 -24.66
C VAL A 238 5.10 -3.46 -26.12
N GLY A 239 4.03 -2.96 -26.75
CA GLY A 239 3.64 -3.33 -28.12
C GLY A 239 2.51 -4.37 -28.21
N THR A 240 2.27 -5.17 -27.16
CA THR A 240 1.14 -6.11 -27.15
C THR A 240 -0.18 -5.35 -27.24
N THR A 241 -1.06 -5.76 -28.14
CA THR A 241 -2.34 -5.07 -28.39
C THR A 241 -3.40 -5.46 -27.35
N ARG A 242 -4.37 -4.57 -27.11
CA ARG A 242 -5.53 -4.88 -26.25
C ARG A 242 -6.27 -6.15 -26.66
N ASN A 243 -6.37 -6.42 -27.95
CA ASN A 243 -7.03 -7.62 -28.47
C ASN A 243 -6.25 -8.90 -28.11
N GLU A 244 -4.93 -8.89 -28.24
CA GLU A 244 -4.07 -10.02 -27.83
C GLU A 244 -4.14 -10.28 -26.33
N ILE A 245 -4.30 -9.23 -25.51
CA ILE A 245 -4.46 -9.37 -24.06
C ILE A 245 -5.80 -10.04 -23.72
N ARG A 246 -6.91 -9.58 -24.31
CA ARG A 246 -8.24 -10.16 -24.09
C ARG A 246 -8.33 -11.63 -24.48
N SER A 247 -7.55 -12.08 -25.46
CA SER A 247 -7.48 -13.49 -25.85
C SER A 247 -6.75 -14.37 -24.82
N ASN A 248 -5.88 -13.79 -23.98
CA ASN A 248 -4.97 -14.55 -23.10
C ASN A 248 -5.20 -14.29 -21.60
N TYR A 249 -6.02 -13.30 -21.24
CA TYR A 249 -6.32 -12.89 -19.87
C TYR A 249 -7.82 -12.74 -19.65
N SER A 250 -8.23 -12.76 -18.38
CA SER A 250 -9.60 -12.45 -17.99
C SER A 250 -10.01 -11.05 -18.43
N GLU A 251 -11.32 -10.82 -18.55
CA GLU A 251 -11.84 -9.48 -18.82
C GLU A 251 -11.32 -8.46 -17.78
N PRO A 252 -11.05 -7.21 -18.22
CA PRO A 252 -10.63 -6.17 -17.31
C PRO A 252 -11.76 -5.80 -16.35
N LEU A 253 -11.37 -5.30 -15.18
CA LEU A 253 -12.31 -4.80 -14.18
C LEU A 253 -13.01 -3.54 -14.71
N SER A 254 -14.33 -3.48 -14.54
CA SER A 254 -15.12 -2.27 -14.77
C SER A 254 -15.11 -1.33 -13.56
N SER A 255 -14.84 -1.85 -12.36
CA SER A 255 -14.78 -1.05 -11.14
C SER A 255 -13.93 -1.69 -10.05
N ILE A 256 -13.51 -0.89 -9.07
CA ILE A 256 -12.93 -1.33 -7.79
C ILE A 256 -13.84 -0.83 -6.67
N LYS A 257 -14.19 -1.72 -5.73
CA LYS A 257 -14.91 -1.35 -4.52
C LYS A 257 -13.90 -1.11 -3.40
N LYS A 258 -13.93 0.08 -2.80
CA LYS A 258 -13.10 0.46 -1.64
C LYS A 258 -14.00 0.89 -0.51
N GLY A 259 -14.03 0.11 0.58
CA GLY A 259 -15.05 0.25 1.61
C GLY A 259 -16.46 0.20 1.01
N ASN A 260 -17.21 1.31 1.13
CA ASN A 260 -18.57 1.44 0.58
C ASN A 260 -18.64 2.17 -0.77
N THR A 261 -17.51 2.63 -1.31
CA THR A 261 -17.47 3.42 -2.55
C THR A 261 -17.03 2.56 -3.73
N ILE A 262 -17.73 2.68 -4.85
CA ILE A 262 -17.41 2.01 -6.12
C ILE A 262 -16.71 3.02 -7.03
N TYR A 263 -15.47 2.73 -7.41
CA TYR A 263 -14.68 3.52 -8.34
C TYR A 263 -14.77 2.90 -9.74
N ASN A 264 -15.35 3.62 -10.68
CA ASN A 264 -15.43 3.20 -12.07
C ASN A 264 -14.03 3.25 -12.73
N LEU A 265 -13.65 2.19 -13.42
CA LEU A 265 -12.37 2.03 -14.11
C LEU A 265 -12.47 2.12 -15.64
N GLU A 266 -13.66 2.33 -16.19
CA GLU A 266 -13.87 2.45 -17.63
C GLU A 266 -13.00 3.57 -18.21
N ASN A 267 -11.97 3.15 -18.95
CA ASN A 267 -11.00 4.05 -19.54
C ASN A 267 -10.52 3.48 -20.87
N SER A 268 -10.73 4.22 -21.96
CA SER A 268 -10.26 3.80 -23.29
C SER A 268 -8.74 3.81 -23.44
N LYS A 269 -8.01 4.40 -22.48
CA LYS A 269 -6.55 4.56 -22.49
C LYS A 269 -5.84 3.59 -21.53
N ALA A 270 -6.59 2.89 -20.67
CA ALA A 270 -6.01 1.95 -19.71
C ALA A 270 -7.01 0.88 -19.29
N ASN A 271 -6.54 -0.34 -19.04
CA ASN A 271 -7.38 -1.39 -18.45
C ASN A 271 -6.71 -1.93 -17.19
N THR A 272 -7.53 -2.21 -16.18
CA THR A 272 -7.08 -2.73 -14.89
C THR A 272 -7.53 -4.16 -14.72
N TYR A 273 -6.63 -5.03 -14.27
CA TYR A 273 -6.86 -6.44 -13.98
C TYR A 273 -6.49 -6.72 -12.53
N LEU A 274 -7.14 -7.68 -11.88
CA LEU A 274 -6.70 -8.22 -10.59
C LEU A 274 -6.08 -9.60 -10.83
N ILE A 275 -4.79 -9.73 -10.54
CA ILE A 275 -4.04 -10.98 -10.72
C ILE A 275 -3.18 -11.20 -9.49
N ASN A 276 -3.24 -12.41 -8.91
CA ASN A 276 -2.40 -12.83 -7.77
C ASN A 276 -2.29 -11.76 -6.66
N ASN A 277 -3.43 -11.18 -6.28
CA ASN A 277 -3.56 -10.18 -5.20
C ASN A 277 -2.91 -8.80 -5.45
N TYR A 278 -2.69 -8.43 -6.71
CA TYR A 278 -2.34 -7.05 -7.08
C TYR A 278 -3.12 -6.58 -8.31
N TYR A 279 -3.41 -5.28 -8.33
CA TYR A 279 -4.00 -4.63 -9.48
C TYR A 279 -2.93 -4.31 -10.50
N ILE A 280 -3.24 -4.57 -11.77
CA ILE A 280 -2.38 -4.32 -12.91
C ILE A 280 -3.11 -3.37 -13.83
N THR A 281 -2.64 -2.14 -13.93
CA THR A 281 -3.10 -1.18 -14.92
C THR A 281 -2.17 -1.22 -16.12
N LEU A 282 -2.68 -1.69 -17.26
CA LEU A 282 -1.98 -1.60 -18.55
C LEU A 282 -2.42 -0.32 -19.25
N PHE A 283 -1.46 0.54 -19.57
CA PHE A 283 -1.70 1.77 -20.34
C PHE A 283 -1.51 1.52 -21.82
N TYR A 284 -2.38 2.08 -22.63
CA TYR A 284 -2.41 1.88 -24.08
C TYR A 284 -2.08 3.16 -24.84
N ASP A 285 -1.39 3.02 -25.96
CA ASP A 285 -1.32 4.06 -26.99
C ASP A 285 -2.46 3.89 -27.99
N ILE A 286 -3.48 4.74 -27.88
CA ILE A 286 -4.67 4.70 -28.76
C ILE A 286 -4.34 5.06 -30.22
N TYR A 287 -3.18 5.67 -30.48
CA TYR A 287 -2.70 5.98 -31.82
C TYR A 287 -1.80 4.89 -32.40
N ASN A 288 -1.53 3.83 -31.63
CA ASN A 288 -0.72 2.69 -32.05
C ASN A 288 -1.45 1.37 -31.77
N ASN A 289 -2.63 1.19 -32.39
CA ASN A 289 -3.42 -0.05 -32.32
C ASN A 289 -3.74 -0.53 -30.89
N ASP A 290 -4.02 0.41 -29.98
CA ASP A 290 -4.21 0.11 -28.55
C ASP A 290 -3.10 -0.78 -27.98
N ALA A 291 -1.85 -0.54 -28.38
CA ALA A 291 -0.70 -1.28 -27.90
C ALA A 291 -0.29 -0.82 -26.50
N VAL A 292 0.11 -1.77 -25.66
CA VAL A 292 0.65 -1.49 -24.32
C VAL A 292 1.88 -0.59 -24.44
N THR A 293 1.90 0.49 -23.67
CA THR A 293 3.02 1.42 -23.58
C THR A 293 3.66 1.48 -22.19
N ALA A 294 2.88 1.19 -21.15
CA ALA A 294 3.35 1.20 -19.77
C ALA A 294 2.49 0.28 -18.90
N VAL A 295 2.99 -0.02 -17.71
CA VAL A 295 2.33 -0.88 -16.73
C VAL A 295 2.52 -0.33 -15.33
N LEU A 296 1.45 -0.35 -14.54
CA LEU A 296 1.43 -0.02 -13.11
C LEU A 296 0.87 -1.22 -12.34
N LEU A 297 1.64 -1.75 -11.40
CA LEU A 297 1.21 -2.71 -10.39
C LEU A 297 1.03 -1.97 -9.06
N VAL A 298 -0.06 -2.28 -8.36
CA VAL A 298 -0.30 -1.86 -6.97
C VAL A 298 -0.89 -3.05 -6.23
N GLU A 299 -0.33 -3.39 -5.08
CA GLU A 299 -0.86 -4.45 -4.21
C GLU A 299 -2.33 -4.18 -3.86
N LYS A 300 -3.15 -5.24 -3.84
CA LYS A 300 -4.59 -5.12 -3.67
C LYS A 300 -4.96 -4.39 -2.37
N GLU A 301 -4.30 -4.75 -1.27
CA GLU A 301 -4.56 -4.14 0.04
C GLU A 301 -4.23 -2.64 0.05
N ILE A 302 -3.17 -2.24 -0.63
CA ILE A 302 -2.81 -0.82 -0.76
C ILE A 302 -3.85 -0.07 -1.59
N GLU A 303 -4.32 -0.64 -2.70
CA GLU A 303 -5.31 0.01 -3.55
C GLU A 303 -6.69 0.06 -2.87
N GLU A 304 -7.16 -1.04 -2.29
CA GLU A 304 -8.48 -1.13 -1.63
C GLU A 304 -8.52 -0.40 -0.27
N GLY A 305 -7.39 -0.36 0.45
CA GLY A 305 -7.25 0.36 1.72
C GLY A 305 -7.14 1.88 1.56
N PHE A 306 -6.92 2.38 0.34
CA PHE A 306 -6.88 3.81 0.06
C PHE A 306 -8.29 4.37 -0.19
N ASP A 307 -8.84 5.04 0.81
CA ASP A 307 -10.22 5.57 0.88
C ASP A 307 -10.48 6.85 0.06
N SER A 308 -9.45 7.36 -0.64
CA SER A 308 -9.53 8.57 -1.45
C SER A 308 -9.23 8.31 -2.93
N PHE A 309 -9.60 9.25 -3.79
CA PHE A 309 -9.13 9.26 -5.18
C PHE A 309 -7.78 9.98 -5.34
N PHE A 310 -7.57 11.04 -4.55
CA PHE A 310 -6.37 11.88 -4.56
C PHE A 310 -5.55 11.71 -3.28
N GLY A 311 -4.23 11.73 -3.41
CA GLY A 311 -3.34 11.73 -2.26
C GLY A 311 -3.51 13.00 -1.41
N ARG A 312 -3.19 12.92 -0.12
CA ARG A 312 -3.22 14.09 0.76
C ARG A 312 -2.19 15.11 0.29
N ALA A 313 -2.65 16.31 -0.04
CA ALA A 313 -1.80 17.40 -0.52
C ALA A 313 -0.69 17.72 0.49
N SER A 314 0.55 17.73 0.01
CA SER A 314 1.72 18.14 0.78
C SER A 314 2.79 18.72 -0.15
N LYS A 315 3.73 19.49 0.41
CA LYS A 315 4.87 20.00 -0.35
C LYS A 315 5.67 18.85 -0.97
N GLU A 316 5.88 17.79 -0.19
CA GLU A 316 6.63 16.62 -0.63
C GLU A 316 5.93 15.87 -1.78
N LEU A 317 4.61 15.65 -1.68
CA LEU A 317 3.85 14.99 -2.75
C LEU A 317 3.87 15.80 -4.05
N LYS A 318 3.79 17.14 -3.93
CA LYS A 318 3.89 18.05 -5.08
C LYS A 318 5.23 17.90 -5.79
N GLU A 319 6.33 18.02 -5.04
CA GLU A 319 7.69 17.89 -5.58
C GLU A 319 7.92 16.49 -6.20
N SER A 320 7.40 15.46 -5.54
CA SER A 320 7.41 14.08 -6.03
C SER A 320 6.73 13.94 -7.39
N TYR A 321 5.56 14.54 -7.58
CA TYR A 321 4.83 14.46 -8.85
C TYR A 321 5.50 15.24 -9.97
N GLU A 322 6.01 16.44 -9.67
CA GLU A 322 6.72 17.27 -10.64
C GLU A 322 7.97 16.56 -11.17
N ARG A 323 8.74 15.92 -10.28
CA ARG A 323 9.95 15.16 -10.64
C ARG A 323 9.60 13.85 -11.36
N GLN A 324 8.56 13.13 -10.93
CA GLN A 324 8.07 11.96 -11.66
C GLN A 324 7.65 12.34 -13.08
N ILE A 325 6.85 13.39 -13.30
CA ILE A 325 6.45 13.81 -14.65
C ILE A 325 7.66 14.14 -15.53
N PHE A 326 8.68 14.79 -14.99
CA PHE A 326 9.92 15.05 -15.70
C PHE A 326 10.62 13.75 -16.11
N ASP A 327 10.75 12.80 -15.18
CA ASP A 327 11.38 11.50 -15.43
C ASP A 327 10.59 10.66 -16.44
N LEU A 328 9.27 10.58 -16.31
CA LEU A 328 8.39 9.88 -17.24
C LEU A 328 8.49 10.46 -18.66
N THR A 329 8.59 11.78 -18.77
CA THR A 329 8.81 12.48 -20.04
C THR A 329 10.14 12.08 -20.66
N ASN A 330 11.21 12.02 -19.88
CA ASN A 330 12.52 11.60 -20.40
C ASN A 330 12.60 10.10 -20.69
N ALA A 331 11.89 9.26 -19.92
CA ALA A 331 11.78 7.83 -20.16
C ALA A 331 11.13 7.52 -21.52
N ILE A 332 10.00 8.18 -21.83
CA ILE A 332 9.37 8.01 -23.14
C ILE A 332 10.22 8.61 -24.26
N ARG A 333 10.88 9.75 -24.04
CA ARG A 333 11.82 10.33 -25.03
C ARG A 333 12.96 9.38 -25.36
N SER A 334 13.55 8.73 -24.36
CA SER A 334 14.60 7.73 -24.55
C SER A 334 14.13 6.58 -25.44
N ARG A 335 12.89 6.09 -25.26
CA ARG A 335 12.28 5.06 -26.13
C ARG A 335 12.13 5.49 -27.59
N PHE A 336 11.97 6.78 -27.86
CA PHE A 336 11.90 7.36 -29.20
C PHE A 336 13.27 7.91 -29.68
N ASN A 337 14.37 7.53 -29.04
CA ASN A 337 15.73 7.98 -29.35
C ASN A 337 15.89 9.51 -29.33
N LYS A 338 15.12 10.19 -28.48
CA LYS A 338 15.20 11.64 -28.26
C LYS A 338 16.10 11.96 -27.06
N THR A 339 16.87 13.03 -27.18
CA THR A 339 17.72 13.53 -26.08
C THR A 339 16.87 13.89 -24.86
N PRO A 340 17.17 13.40 -23.65
CA PRO A 340 16.47 13.82 -22.44
C PRO A 340 16.51 15.34 -22.25
N TYR A 341 15.41 15.92 -21.79
CA TYR A 341 15.37 17.32 -21.40
C TYR A 341 16.12 17.54 -20.09
N ILE A 342 16.65 18.75 -19.93
CA ILE A 342 17.28 19.20 -18.69
C ILE A 342 16.24 19.88 -17.81
N TRP A 343 16.19 19.55 -16.52
CA TRP A 343 15.30 20.22 -15.58
C TRP A 343 15.68 21.70 -15.42
N ASP A 344 14.70 22.60 -15.39
CA ASP A 344 14.93 24.02 -15.13
C ASP A 344 13.95 24.56 -14.07
N ASP A 345 14.49 24.99 -12.93
CA ASP A 345 13.70 25.49 -11.80
C ASP A 345 12.97 26.80 -12.10
N SER A 346 13.54 27.65 -12.96
CA SER A 346 12.92 28.93 -13.32
C SER A 346 11.68 28.68 -14.18
N VAL A 347 11.79 27.74 -15.13
CA VAL A 347 10.65 27.29 -15.95
C VAL A 347 9.61 26.57 -15.09
N SER A 348 10.03 25.72 -14.15
CA SER A 348 9.14 25.03 -13.21
C SER A 348 8.35 26.02 -12.34
N LYS A 349 8.99 27.10 -11.88
CA LYS A 349 8.32 28.16 -11.11
C LYS A 349 7.19 28.83 -11.89
N VAL A 350 7.38 29.08 -13.20
CA VAL A 350 6.32 29.62 -14.06
C VAL A 350 5.19 28.61 -14.25
N ALA A 351 5.53 27.33 -14.48
CA ALA A 351 4.54 26.26 -14.61
C ALA A 351 3.69 26.10 -13.32
N ARG A 352 4.31 26.16 -12.14
CA ARG A 352 3.61 26.09 -10.84
C ARG A 352 2.63 27.24 -10.67
N ARG A 353 3.04 28.46 -11.02
CA ARG A 353 2.17 29.64 -10.95
C ARG A 353 0.97 29.51 -11.87
N HIS A 354 1.13 28.97 -13.08
CA HIS A 354 -0.01 28.75 -13.98
C HIS A 354 -0.96 27.67 -13.46
N SER A 355 -0.43 26.57 -12.91
CA SER A 355 -1.27 25.56 -12.24
C SER A 355 -2.05 26.14 -11.06
N GLN A 356 -1.42 27.04 -10.29
CA GLN A 356 -2.08 27.76 -9.21
C GLN A 356 -3.14 28.74 -9.74
N ASP A 357 -2.83 29.53 -10.76
CA ASP A 357 -3.77 30.49 -11.37
C ASP A 357 -5.04 29.80 -11.88
N MET A 358 -4.88 28.68 -12.60
CA MET A 358 -5.98 27.83 -13.06
C MET A 358 -6.88 27.33 -11.90
N ALA A 359 -6.26 26.94 -10.78
CA ALA A 359 -6.98 26.44 -9.62
C ALA A 359 -7.69 27.56 -8.85
N ASP A 360 -6.99 28.65 -8.55
CA ASP A 360 -7.48 29.77 -7.74
C ASP A 360 -8.61 30.53 -8.46
N ARG A 361 -8.59 30.56 -9.80
CA ARG A 361 -9.56 31.29 -10.64
C ARG A 361 -10.51 30.40 -11.42
N ASN A 362 -10.53 29.09 -11.12
CA ASN A 362 -11.47 28.10 -11.68
C ASN A 362 -11.56 28.08 -13.21
N TYR A 363 -10.41 28.09 -13.90
CA TYR A 363 -10.35 27.92 -15.34
C TYR A 363 -9.36 26.81 -15.75
N PHE A 364 -9.47 26.33 -16.98
CA PHE A 364 -8.54 25.35 -17.53
C PHE A 364 -8.24 25.71 -18.99
N SER A 365 -7.15 26.46 -19.20
CA SER A 365 -6.75 26.98 -20.51
C SER A 365 -5.25 27.28 -20.54
N HIS A 366 -4.67 27.27 -21.74
CA HIS A 366 -3.30 27.75 -21.98
C HIS A 366 -3.19 29.26 -21.75
N ASN A 367 -4.21 30.02 -22.12
CA ASN A 367 -4.31 31.44 -21.86
C ASN A 367 -4.93 31.65 -20.48
N ASN A 368 -4.38 32.61 -19.72
CA ASN A 368 -5.06 33.05 -18.51
C ASN A 368 -6.21 34.02 -18.86
N PRO A 369 -7.05 34.42 -17.89
CA PRO A 369 -8.18 35.32 -18.17
C PRO A 369 -7.79 36.73 -18.65
N GLU A 370 -6.53 37.12 -18.53
CA GLU A 370 -5.98 38.34 -19.15
C GLU A 370 -5.46 38.08 -20.59
N GLU A 371 -5.78 36.94 -21.18
CA GLU A 371 -5.31 36.48 -22.50
C GLU A 371 -3.79 36.32 -22.62
N LYS A 372 -3.07 36.29 -21.50
CA LYS A 372 -1.63 36.02 -21.51
C LYS A 372 -1.37 34.57 -21.88
N THR A 373 -0.61 34.38 -22.94
CA THR A 373 -0.18 33.07 -23.42
C THR A 373 0.90 32.48 -22.50
N PRO A 374 1.22 31.17 -22.63
CA PRO A 374 2.36 30.58 -21.92
C PRO A 374 3.68 31.32 -22.19
N PHE A 375 3.82 31.86 -23.40
CA PHE A 375 4.98 32.59 -23.87
C PHE A 375 5.12 33.96 -23.20
N ASP A 376 4.01 34.66 -23.00
CA ASP A 376 3.99 35.93 -22.29
C ASP A 376 4.37 35.72 -20.82
N ARG A 377 3.80 34.67 -20.18
CA ARG A 377 4.16 34.30 -18.80
C ARG A 377 5.65 33.96 -18.65
N MET A 378 6.26 33.30 -19.64
CA MET A 378 7.70 33.03 -19.64
C MET A 378 8.53 34.31 -19.78
N LYS A 379 8.20 35.19 -20.74
CA LYS A 379 8.90 36.46 -20.96
C LYS A 379 8.83 37.39 -19.76
N GLU A 380 7.68 37.49 -19.10
CA GLU A 380 7.49 38.28 -17.87
C GLU A 380 8.36 37.77 -16.70
N ASN A 381 8.88 36.54 -16.79
CA ASN A 381 9.78 35.95 -15.82
C ASN A 381 11.23 35.88 -16.34
N ASN A 382 11.58 36.70 -17.33
CA ASN A 382 12.91 36.79 -17.93
C ASN A 382 13.42 35.46 -18.50
N LEU A 383 12.50 34.65 -19.06
CA LEU A 383 12.83 33.41 -19.76
C LEU A 383 12.77 33.64 -21.27
N ASP A 384 13.88 34.08 -21.86
CA ASP A 384 14.00 34.28 -23.30
C ASP A 384 14.26 32.94 -24.03
N PHE A 385 13.45 32.63 -25.04
CA PHE A 385 13.54 31.39 -25.80
C PHE A 385 13.47 31.58 -27.31
N ILE A 386 14.05 30.61 -28.02
CA ILE A 386 13.84 30.41 -29.47
C ILE A 386 12.70 29.43 -29.75
N MET A 387 12.40 28.55 -28.79
CA MET A 387 11.31 27.59 -28.91
C MET A 387 10.74 27.30 -27.52
N ALA A 388 9.43 27.33 -27.39
CA ALA A 388 8.72 26.96 -26.16
C ALA A 388 7.42 26.24 -26.47
N GLY A 389 6.90 25.49 -25.51
CA GLY A 389 5.62 24.81 -25.60
C GLY A 389 5.06 24.54 -24.21
N GLU A 390 3.76 24.31 -24.12
CA GLU A 390 3.07 24.02 -22.86
C GLU A 390 2.14 22.81 -23.02
N ASN A 391 2.14 21.93 -22.01
CA ASN A 391 1.06 20.97 -21.79
C ASN A 391 0.39 21.27 -20.46
N ILE A 392 -0.94 21.15 -20.40
CA ILE A 392 -1.71 21.26 -19.16
C ILE A 392 -2.59 20.02 -18.95
N ALA A 393 -2.81 19.62 -17.71
CA ALA A 393 -3.76 18.59 -17.33
C ALA A 393 -4.40 18.93 -15.98
N ALA A 394 -5.60 18.43 -15.73
CA ALA A 394 -6.26 18.57 -14.44
C ALA A 394 -7.05 17.30 -14.09
N GLY A 395 -7.27 17.04 -12.80
CA GLY A 395 -8.10 15.94 -12.31
C GLY A 395 -7.46 14.54 -12.35
N GLN A 396 -6.20 14.43 -12.77
CA GLN A 396 -5.51 13.15 -12.78
C GLN A 396 -5.00 12.80 -11.38
N PRO A 397 -5.14 11.55 -10.90
CA PRO A 397 -4.85 11.19 -9.51
C PRO A 397 -3.36 11.08 -9.20
N SER A 398 -2.48 11.01 -10.20
CA SER A 398 -1.03 11.02 -10.01
C SER A 398 -0.27 11.45 -11.26
N ALA A 399 1.04 11.68 -11.08
CA ALA A 399 2.00 11.94 -12.15
C ALA A 399 1.95 10.91 -13.30
N ILE A 400 1.81 9.62 -12.98
CA ILE A 400 1.71 8.53 -13.97
C ILE A 400 0.49 8.75 -14.86
N PHE A 401 -0.70 8.93 -14.28
CA PHE A 401 -1.93 9.12 -15.04
C PHE A 401 -1.92 10.42 -15.85
N ALA A 402 -1.34 11.51 -15.32
CA ALA A 402 -1.16 12.75 -16.06
C ALA A 402 -0.28 12.55 -17.31
N HIS A 403 0.85 11.87 -17.16
CA HIS A 403 1.77 11.56 -18.25
C HIS A 403 1.10 10.70 -19.35
N GLU A 404 0.48 9.58 -18.97
CA GLU A 404 -0.17 8.67 -19.92
C GLU A 404 -1.37 9.34 -20.62
N CYS A 405 -2.04 10.27 -19.94
CA CYS A 405 -3.11 11.07 -20.54
C CYS A 405 -2.58 12.05 -21.60
N TRP A 406 -1.47 12.74 -21.32
CA TRP A 406 -0.80 13.61 -22.32
C TRP A 406 -0.30 12.81 -23.52
N MET A 407 0.29 11.64 -23.30
CA MET A 407 0.71 10.80 -24.40
C MET A 407 -0.46 10.43 -25.30
N ASN A 408 -1.66 10.20 -24.77
CA ASN A 408 -2.86 9.94 -25.57
C ASN A 408 -3.57 11.22 -26.10
N SER A 409 -2.84 12.32 -26.29
CA SER A 409 -3.28 13.52 -27.01
C SER A 409 -2.22 13.96 -28.02
N LYS A 410 -2.60 14.08 -29.30
CA LYS A 410 -1.66 14.43 -30.38
C LYS A 410 -0.88 15.72 -30.11
N GLY A 411 -1.56 16.77 -29.63
CA GLY A 411 -0.94 18.07 -29.33
C GLY A 411 0.09 17.95 -28.21
N HIS A 412 -0.29 17.32 -27.10
CA HIS A 412 0.60 17.17 -25.94
C HIS A 412 1.78 16.24 -26.23
N ARG A 413 1.54 15.13 -26.96
CA ARG A 413 2.58 14.20 -27.42
C ARG A 413 3.61 14.89 -28.30
N LYS A 414 3.20 15.80 -29.19
CA LYS A 414 4.13 16.57 -30.04
C LYS A 414 5.12 17.39 -29.21
N ASN A 415 4.68 17.98 -28.10
CA ASN A 415 5.56 18.72 -27.20
C ASN A 415 6.52 17.79 -26.45
N ILE A 416 6.02 16.68 -25.90
CA ILE A 416 6.84 15.67 -25.19
C ILE A 416 7.94 15.10 -26.08
N LEU A 417 7.63 14.77 -27.34
CA LEU A 417 8.57 14.23 -28.33
C LEU A 417 9.26 15.31 -29.19
N GLY A 418 9.08 16.58 -28.85
CA GLY A 418 9.69 17.71 -29.56
C GLY A 418 11.19 17.85 -29.33
N ASP A 419 11.80 18.86 -29.94
CA ASP A 419 13.25 19.09 -29.89
C ASP A 419 13.63 20.29 -29.00
N PHE A 420 12.99 20.39 -27.83
CA PHE A 420 13.33 21.37 -26.81
C PHE A 420 14.62 20.98 -26.04
N LYS A 421 15.21 21.90 -25.27
CA LYS A 421 16.38 21.60 -24.44
C LYS A 421 16.03 21.35 -22.97
N LYS A 422 15.06 22.10 -22.45
CA LYS A 422 14.73 22.15 -21.02
C LYS A 422 13.24 21.87 -20.80
N LEU A 423 12.94 21.35 -19.62
CA LEU A 423 11.58 21.11 -19.14
C LEU A 423 11.45 21.58 -17.70
N GLY A 424 10.46 22.44 -17.45
CA GLY A 424 9.99 22.75 -16.11
C GLY A 424 8.59 22.18 -15.91
N VAL A 425 8.40 21.44 -14.82
CA VAL A 425 7.08 20.92 -14.43
C VAL A 425 6.59 21.65 -13.20
N GLY A 426 5.32 22.02 -13.21
CA GLY A 426 4.65 22.61 -12.06
C GLY A 426 3.34 21.93 -11.74
N LEU A 427 3.02 21.89 -10.46
CA LEU A 427 1.78 21.34 -9.95
C LEU A 427 1.17 22.25 -8.88
N TYR A 428 -0.16 22.24 -8.81
CA TYR A 428 -0.90 22.80 -7.69
C TYR A 428 -2.03 21.86 -7.24
N PHE A 429 -2.18 21.69 -5.92
CA PHE A 429 -3.29 20.98 -5.30
C PHE A 429 -4.36 22.00 -4.89
N GLY A 430 -5.59 21.83 -5.36
CA GLY A 430 -6.70 22.74 -5.11
C GLY A 430 -7.63 22.88 -6.32
N GLY A 431 -8.58 23.80 -6.23
CA GLY A 431 -9.54 24.10 -7.30
C GLY A 431 -10.54 22.98 -7.61
N THR A 432 -11.42 23.23 -8.57
CA THR A 432 -12.51 22.31 -8.98
C THR A 432 -12.01 20.93 -9.43
N TYR A 433 -10.83 20.87 -10.05
CA TYR A 433 -10.25 19.60 -10.51
C TYR A 433 -9.31 18.93 -9.49
N HIS A 434 -9.19 19.46 -8.27
CA HIS A 434 -8.32 19.01 -7.17
C HIS A 434 -6.81 19.03 -7.41
N ILE A 435 -6.35 18.76 -8.64
CA ILE A 435 -4.93 18.80 -9.04
C ILE A 435 -4.82 19.38 -10.44
N TYR A 436 -3.92 20.35 -10.60
CA TYR A 436 -3.56 20.97 -11.86
C TYR A 436 -2.08 20.74 -12.14
N TYR A 437 -1.78 20.36 -13.37
CA TYR A 437 -0.44 20.02 -13.84
C TYR A 437 -0.07 20.89 -15.04
N THR A 438 1.17 21.35 -15.10
CA THR A 438 1.71 22.10 -16.24
C THR A 438 3.12 21.63 -16.58
N GLN A 439 3.36 21.31 -17.84
CA GLN A 439 4.71 21.11 -18.40
C GLN A 439 5.04 22.28 -19.30
N ASN A 440 6.16 22.94 -19.04
CA ASN A 440 6.70 23.99 -19.89
C ASN A 440 8.01 23.53 -20.52
N PHE A 441 8.00 23.40 -21.84
CA PHE A 441 9.15 23.05 -22.65
C PHE A 441 9.82 24.32 -23.15
N PHE A 442 11.15 24.34 -23.14
CA PHE A 442 11.89 25.58 -23.32
C PHE A 442 13.26 25.34 -23.97
N THR A 443 13.62 26.18 -24.93
CA THR A 443 14.97 26.26 -25.50
C THR A 443 15.46 27.70 -25.41
N PRO A 444 16.48 28.00 -24.57
CA PRO A 444 16.95 29.36 -24.36
C PRO A 444 17.51 29.98 -25.64
N SER A 445 17.37 31.30 -25.77
CA SER A 445 17.90 32.07 -26.92
C SER A 445 19.41 32.25 -26.94
N LYS A 446 20.10 32.03 -25.81
CA LYS A 446 21.56 32.06 -25.67
C LYS A 446 22.02 30.97 -24.71
#